data_AF-A0A261FW95-F1
#
_entry.id   AF-A0A261FW95-F1
#
_cell.length_a   1.000
_cell.length_b   1.000
_cell.length_c   1.000
_cell.angle_alpha   90.00
_cell.angle_beta   90.00
_cell.angle_gamma   90.00
#
_symmetry.space_group_name_H-M   'P 1'
#
loop_
_entity.id
_entity.type
_entity.pdbx_description
1 polymer ?
#
loop_
_entity_poly.entity_id
_entity_poly.type
_entity_poly.pdbx_seq_one_letter_code
_entity_poly.pdbx_strand_id
1 'polypeptide(L)'
;MRAIAAIRRILGTSACAAAALSLAACVPPNAAVGDAKETEPRVEHDANRRADTKAGLVGSGDIATDRLVLDALDTGGIATAYASVESVNDTTQTAQDAVLDMVARAVDVVVVSGLAVTDETAQSWDEVLGQAREAGIPVALLNPQQPPADETLYAVAWKVNDRAADATPIDEALMTIVRDDPHERELMVTTNLEQ
;
A
#
# COMPACT_ATOMS: atom_id res chain seq x y z
N MET A 1 28.35 26.93 71.51
CA MET A 1 28.08 25.49 71.76
C MET A 1 27.38 24.93 70.54
N ARG A 2 27.99 23.91 69.89
CA ARG A 2 27.41 22.74 69.16
C ARG A 2 26.14 22.96 68.31
N ALA A 3 25.95 22.50 67.07
CA ALA A 3 26.66 21.62 66.14
C ALA A 3 25.78 21.47 64.85
N ILE A 4 26.38 21.23 63.66
CA ILE A 4 26.06 20.19 62.63
C ILE A 4 24.57 20.08 62.14
N ALA A 5 24.14 20.01 60.87
CA ALA A 5 24.63 19.50 59.58
C ALA A 5 23.78 20.15 58.45
N ALA A 6 24.35 20.54 57.31
CA ALA A 6 24.31 19.81 56.02
C ALA A 6 22.96 19.19 55.62
N ILE A 7 22.37 19.63 54.50
CA ILE A 7 22.24 18.85 53.25
C ILE A 7 21.64 19.72 52.14
N ARG A 8 22.17 19.48 50.94
CA ARG A 8 22.04 20.24 49.70
C ARG A 8 21.06 19.50 48.79
N ARG A 9 20.26 20.28 48.02
CA ARG A 9 19.86 20.04 46.60
C ARG A 9 18.72 19.06 46.22
N ILE A 10 17.82 19.64 45.40
CA ILE A 10 17.17 19.14 44.15
C ILE A 10 15.85 18.35 44.27
N LEU A 11 15.02 18.53 43.22
CA LEU A 11 13.86 17.79 42.70
C LEU A 11 12.50 18.50 42.90
N GLY A 12 11.70 18.79 41.88
CA GLY A 12 11.86 18.50 40.46
C GLY A 12 10.73 19.12 39.62
N THR A 13 11.11 19.86 38.58
CA THR A 13 10.30 20.09 37.38
C THR A 13 10.48 18.86 36.50
N SER A 14 9.44 18.04 36.34
CA SER A 14 9.43 16.95 35.36
C SER A 14 8.30 17.19 34.39
N ALA A 15 8.69 17.45 33.14
CA ALA A 15 7.85 17.67 31.99
C ALA A 15 7.26 16.34 31.50
N CYS A 16 5.94 16.25 31.41
CA CYS A 16 5.28 15.22 30.60
C CYS A 16 5.23 15.70 29.15
N ALA A 17 6.31 15.47 28.41
CA ALA A 17 6.36 15.63 26.96
C ALA A 17 7.16 14.46 26.37
N ALA A 18 6.53 13.29 26.24
CA ALA A 18 7.02 12.17 25.43
C ALA A 18 5.93 11.08 25.33
N ALA A 19 4.99 11.24 24.41
CA ALA A 19 4.10 10.15 23.99
C ALA A 19 3.68 10.38 22.53
N ALA A 20 4.62 10.24 21.59
CA ALA A 20 4.35 10.31 20.15
C ALA A 20 5.35 9.51 19.29
N LEU A 21 5.90 8.39 19.79
CA LEU A 21 6.89 7.59 19.04
C LEU A 21 6.42 6.15 18.71
N SER A 22 5.11 5.90 18.67
CA SER A 22 4.58 4.52 18.58
C SER A 22 3.88 4.16 17.26
N LEU A 23 3.98 4.99 16.20
CA LEU A 23 3.30 4.71 14.92
C LEU A 23 4.17 3.99 13.88
N ALA A 24 5.47 3.84 14.09
CA ALA A 24 6.37 3.18 13.14
C ALA A 24 6.35 1.62 13.19
N ALA A 25 5.45 1.02 13.97
CA ALA A 25 5.49 -0.43 14.24
C ALA A 25 4.97 -1.32 13.10
N CYS A 26 4.33 -0.76 12.08
CA CYS A 26 3.76 -1.53 10.96
C CYS A 26 4.63 -1.54 9.70
N VAL A 27 5.73 -0.76 9.67
CA VAL A 27 6.57 -0.62 8.48
C VAL A 27 7.76 -1.58 8.56
N PRO A 28 7.89 -2.55 7.64
CA PRO A 28 9.04 -3.44 7.67
C PRO A 28 10.34 -2.67 7.33
N PRO A 29 11.47 -2.95 7.99
CA PRO A 29 12.73 -2.30 7.65
C PRO A 29 13.25 -2.82 6.31
N ASN A 30 13.57 -1.92 5.37
CA ASN A 30 14.14 -2.23 4.05
C ASN A 30 13.29 -3.15 3.16
N ALA A 31 11.97 -3.17 3.36
CA ALA A 31 11.02 -3.89 2.52
C ALA A 31 9.77 -3.03 2.30
N ALA A 32 8.98 -3.38 1.29
CA ALA A 32 7.65 -2.82 1.11
C ALA A 32 6.65 -3.45 2.08
N VAL A 33 5.60 -2.70 2.39
CA VAL A 33 4.45 -3.27 3.10
C VAL A 33 3.77 -4.25 2.14
N GLY A 34 3.38 -5.42 2.64
CA GLY A 34 2.80 -6.49 1.83
C GLY A 34 3.82 -7.39 1.13
N ASP A 35 5.14 -7.12 1.24
CA ASP A 35 6.17 -8.01 0.68
C ASP A 35 6.10 -9.43 1.27
N ALA A 36 6.42 -10.41 0.40
CA ALA A 36 6.48 -11.82 0.74
C ALA A 36 7.34 -12.10 1.99
N LYS A 37 6.76 -12.80 2.97
CA LYS A 37 7.48 -13.27 4.16
C LYS A 37 7.81 -14.76 4.04
N GLU A 38 9.08 -15.10 4.20
CA GLU A 38 9.63 -16.47 4.11
C GLU A 38 9.20 -17.42 5.25
N THR A 39 8.34 -17.01 6.19
CA THR A 39 8.04 -17.79 7.41
C THR A 39 6.62 -18.38 7.40
N GLU A 40 6.51 -19.62 7.87
CA GLU A 40 5.32 -20.52 7.97
C GLU A 40 3.96 -19.86 8.26
N PRO A 41 2.84 -20.49 7.83
CA PRO A 41 1.57 -19.80 7.64
C PRO A 41 1.07 -19.18 8.92
N ARG A 42 0.77 -17.88 8.83
CA ARG A 42 0.09 -17.14 9.88
C ARG A 42 -1.25 -17.84 10.13
N VAL A 43 -1.62 -18.00 11.40
CA VAL A 43 -2.95 -18.50 11.77
C VAL A 43 -3.98 -17.55 11.17
N GLU A 44 -4.69 -18.00 10.12
CA GLU A 44 -5.82 -17.29 9.54
C GLU A 44 -6.90 -17.14 10.62
N HIS A 45 -7.05 -15.92 11.15
CA HIS A 45 -8.08 -15.64 12.15
C HIS A 45 -9.42 -15.21 11.54
N ASP A 46 -9.57 -15.13 10.21
CA ASP A 46 -10.89 -14.88 9.60
C ASP A 46 -10.96 -15.30 8.13
N ALA A 47 -11.87 -16.23 7.81
CA ALA A 47 -12.15 -16.68 6.46
C ALA A 47 -13.00 -15.65 5.67
N ASN A 48 -13.56 -14.64 6.33
CA ASN A 48 -14.46 -13.65 5.72
C ASN A 48 -13.76 -12.38 5.22
N ARG A 49 -12.42 -12.35 5.22
CA ARG A 49 -11.61 -11.14 5.01
C ARG A 49 -11.86 -10.44 3.66
N ARG A 50 -12.27 -11.15 2.61
CA ARG A 50 -12.48 -10.55 1.27
C ARG A 50 -13.58 -9.48 1.28
N ALA A 51 -14.74 -9.79 1.88
CA ALA A 51 -15.87 -8.87 1.96
C ALA A 51 -15.57 -7.62 2.82
N ASP A 52 -14.62 -7.75 3.75
CA ASP A 52 -14.18 -6.65 4.62
C ASP A 52 -12.98 -5.88 4.05
N THR A 53 -12.34 -6.40 2.99
CA THR A 53 -11.17 -5.77 2.34
C THR A 53 -11.63 -4.60 1.47
N LYS A 54 -11.01 -3.44 1.71
CA LYS A 54 -11.20 -2.21 0.95
C LYS A 54 -9.96 -1.95 0.12
N ALA A 55 -10.10 -2.01 -1.20
CA ALA A 55 -9.06 -1.59 -2.11
C ALA A 55 -9.28 -0.13 -2.56
N GLY A 56 -8.20 0.60 -2.80
CA GLY A 56 -8.23 1.84 -3.56
C GLY A 56 -7.60 1.63 -4.93
N LEU A 57 -8.33 1.86 -6.02
CA LEU A 57 -7.77 1.87 -7.38
C LEU A 57 -7.58 3.32 -7.84
N VAL A 58 -6.33 3.71 -8.04
CA VAL A 58 -5.96 4.94 -8.74
C VAL A 58 -5.79 4.59 -10.20
N GLY A 59 -6.71 5.10 -11.01
CA GLY A 59 -6.80 4.79 -12.44
C GLY A 59 -5.65 5.38 -13.24
N SER A 60 -5.61 4.97 -14.51
CA SER A 60 -4.70 5.51 -15.51
C SER A 60 -5.48 6.17 -16.66
N GLY A 61 -4.80 6.49 -17.75
CA GLY A 61 -5.48 6.84 -19.00
C GLY A 61 -6.22 5.66 -19.67
N ASP A 62 -5.99 4.41 -19.24
CA ASP A 62 -6.64 3.21 -19.78
C ASP A 62 -7.82 2.75 -18.91
N ILE A 63 -8.97 3.35 -19.16
CA ILE A 63 -10.19 3.12 -18.39
C ILE A 63 -10.84 1.78 -18.77
N ALA A 64 -10.54 1.25 -19.96
CA ALA A 64 -11.04 -0.06 -20.32
C ALA A 64 -10.43 -1.12 -19.40
N THR A 65 -9.11 -1.07 -19.21
CA THR A 65 -8.41 -1.94 -18.27
C THR A 65 -8.84 -1.68 -16.83
N ASP A 66 -8.97 -0.42 -16.39
CA ASP A 66 -9.42 -0.11 -15.04
C ASP A 66 -10.82 -0.71 -14.75
N ARG A 67 -11.76 -0.64 -15.71
CA ARG A 67 -13.10 -1.23 -15.57
C ARG A 67 -13.06 -2.76 -15.44
N LEU A 68 -12.24 -3.43 -16.26
CA LEU A 68 -12.10 -4.88 -16.17
C LEU A 68 -11.56 -5.32 -14.80
N VAL A 69 -10.61 -4.57 -14.25
CA VAL A 69 -10.09 -4.81 -12.90
C VAL A 69 -11.15 -4.54 -11.84
N LEU A 70 -11.90 -3.44 -11.94
CA LEU A 70 -12.99 -3.15 -11.00
C LEU A 70 -14.06 -4.24 -11.00
N ASP A 71 -14.49 -4.68 -12.19
CA ASP A 71 -15.49 -5.75 -12.34
C ASP A 71 -14.97 -7.08 -11.77
N ALA A 72 -13.69 -7.40 -12.00
CA ALA A 72 -13.08 -8.61 -11.44
C ALA A 72 -12.98 -8.53 -9.90
N LEU A 73 -12.55 -7.41 -9.33
CA LEU A 73 -12.48 -7.23 -7.87
C LEU A 73 -13.88 -7.29 -7.23
N ASP A 74 -14.89 -6.67 -7.84
CA ASP A 74 -16.28 -6.74 -7.37
C ASP A 74 -16.81 -8.18 -7.42
N THR A 75 -16.55 -8.90 -8.52
CA THR A 75 -16.90 -10.33 -8.67
C THR A 75 -16.19 -11.19 -7.62
N GLY A 76 -14.94 -10.87 -7.28
CA GLY A 76 -14.16 -11.50 -6.22
C GLY A 76 -14.60 -11.11 -4.79
N GLY A 77 -15.57 -10.20 -4.66
CA GLY A 77 -16.14 -9.75 -3.40
C GLY A 77 -15.32 -8.66 -2.68
N ILE A 78 -14.45 -7.94 -3.39
CA ILE A 78 -13.57 -6.90 -2.82
C ILE A 78 -14.16 -5.51 -3.10
N ALA A 79 -14.44 -4.76 -2.03
CA ALA A 79 -14.96 -3.41 -2.15
C ALA A 79 -13.85 -2.46 -2.65
N THR A 80 -14.04 -1.84 -3.81
CA THR A 80 -13.01 -0.98 -4.43
C THR A 80 -13.47 0.47 -4.57
N ALA A 81 -12.75 1.39 -3.95
CA ALA A 81 -12.88 2.82 -4.23
C ALA A 81 -12.06 3.16 -5.48
N TYR A 82 -12.66 3.86 -6.45
CA TYR A 82 -11.98 4.23 -7.70
C TYR A 82 -11.76 5.74 -7.79
N ALA A 83 -10.54 6.14 -8.14
CA ALA A 83 -10.19 7.51 -8.49
C ALA A 83 -9.71 7.55 -9.95
N SER A 84 -10.52 8.16 -10.83
CA SER A 84 -10.14 8.37 -12.23
C SER A 84 -9.19 9.57 -12.35
N VAL A 85 -8.20 9.44 -13.22
CA VAL A 85 -7.30 10.53 -13.61
C VAL A 85 -7.50 10.93 -15.09
N GLU A 86 -8.60 10.49 -15.71
CA GLU A 86 -8.92 10.85 -17.09
C GLU A 86 -9.30 12.33 -17.22
N SER A 87 -8.90 12.96 -18.32
CA SER A 87 -9.37 14.30 -18.72
C SER A 87 -9.03 15.42 -17.73
N VAL A 88 -8.01 15.19 -16.89
CA VAL A 88 -7.44 16.21 -16.00
C VAL A 88 -6.21 16.86 -16.62
N ASN A 89 -5.90 18.09 -16.21
CA ASN A 89 -4.77 18.84 -16.77
C ASN A 89 -3.40 18.30 -16.31
N ASP A 90 -3.33 17.78 -15.07
CA ASP A 90 -2.14 17.17 -14.50
C ASP A 90 -2.49 15.79 -13.95
N THR A 91 -2.27 14.76 -14.76
CA THR A 91 -2.58 13.37 -14.42
C THR A 91 -1.71 12.86 -13.29
N THR A 92 -0.46 13.32 -13.20
CA THR A 92 0.49 12.88 -12.17
C THR A 92 0.08 13.41 -10.80
N GLN A 93 -0.15 14.72 -10.68
CA GLN A 93 -0.57 15.32 -9.43
C GLN A 93 -1.93 14.75 -8.99
N THR A 94 -2.87 14.57 -9.91
CA THR A 94 -4.17 13.96 -9.60
C THR A 94 -4.03 12.53 -9.09
N ALA A 95 -3.15 11.72 -9.70
CA ALA A 95 -2.88 10.36 -9.23
C ALA A 95 -2.24 10.35 -7.84
N GLN A 96 -1.31 11.27 -7.57
CA GLN A 96 -0.67 11.43 -6.27
C GLN A 96 -1.67 11.81 -5.18
N ASP A 97 -2.51 12.82 -5.44
CA ASP A 97 -3.59 13.23 -4.54
C ASP A 97 -4.57 12.09 -4.28
N ALA A 98 -4.88 11.29 -5.31
CA ALA A 98 -5.73 10.12 -5.18
C ALA A 98 -5.11 9.03 -4.28
N VAL A 99 -3.80 8.76 -4.40
CA VAL A 99 -3.11 7.85 -3.47
C VAL A 99 -3.24 8.35 -2.04
N LEU A 100 -3.01 9.65 -1.80
CA LEU A 100 -3.13 10.23 -0.47
C LEU A 100 -4.57 10.19 0.08
N ASP A 101 -5.59 10.37 -0.76
CA ASP A 101 -7.00 10.19 -0.37
C ASP A 101 -7.28 8.73 0.03
N MET A 102 -6.75 7.75 -0.72
CA MET A 102 -6.90 6.34 -0.35
C MET A 102 -6.20 6.02 0.99
N VAL A 103 -5.02 6.59 1.23
CA VAL A 103 -4.31 6.49 2.52
C VAL A 103 -5.15 7.10 3.64
N ALA A 104 -5.71 8.29 3.44
CA ALA A 104 -6.57 8.96 4.43
C ALA A 104 -7.85 8.18 4.73
N ARG A 105 -8.36 7.41 3.76
CA ARG A 105 -9.50 6.50 3.93
C ARG A 105 -9.14 5.19 4.63
N ALA A 106 -7.87 4.94 4.89
CA ALA A 106 -7.35 3.71 5.47
C ALA A 106 -7.84 2.47 4.72
N VAL A 107 -7.66 2.47 3.38
CA VAL A 107 -7.84 1.25 2.57
C VAL A 107 -6.80 0.20 2.99
N ASP A 108 -7.11 -1.07 2.73
CA ASP A 108 -6.21 -2.19 3.05
C ASP A 108 -5.10 -2.35 2.00
N VAL A 109 -5.28 -1.80 0.80
CA VAL A 109 -4.30 -1.80 -0.29
C VAL A 109 -4.59 -0.67 -1.29
N VAL A 110 -3.55 -0.07 -1.85
CA VAL A 110 -3.65 0.88 -2.97
C VAL A 110 -3.12 0.21 -4.23
N VAL A 111 -3.92 0.19 -5.29
CA VAL A 111 -3.54 -0.23 -6.63
C VAL A 111 -3.35 1.01 -7.49
N VAL A 112 -2.19 1.19 -8.09
CA VAL A 112 -1.91 2.33 -8.98
C VAL A 112 -1.72 1.83 -10.41
N SER A 113 -2.64 2.22 -11.28
CA SER A 113 -2.67 1.83 -12.70
C SER A 113 -1.72 2.69 -13.54
N GLY A 114 -0.95 2.07 -14.42
CA GLY A 114 -0.18 2.75 -15.46
C GLY A 114 0.92 3.69 -14.97
N LEU A 115 1.35 3.56 -13.71
CA LEU A 115 2.31 4.46 -13.08
C LEU A 115 3.61 4.60 -13.89
N ALA A 116 4.04 5.85 -14.06
CA ALA A 116 5.25 6.24 -14.77
C ALA A 116 6.04 7.26 -13.95
N VAL A 117 7.10 6.80 -13.29
CA VAL A 117 8.02 7.67 -12.53
C VAL A 117 9.10 8.20 -13.46
N THR A 118 9.06 9.49 -13.74
CA THR A 118 10.09 10.21 -14.49
C THR A 118 11.08 10.90 -13.54
N ASP A 119 12.22 11.37 -14.05
CA ASP A 119 13.17 12.15 -13.25
C ASP A 119 12.54 13.39 -12.59
N GLU A 120 11.55 14.01 -13.25
CA GLU A 120 10.82 15.18 -12.74
C GLU A 120 9.86 14.84 -11.59
N THR A 121 9.37 13.60 -11.57
CA THR A 121 8.30 13.16 -10.65
C THR A 121 8.79 12.18 -9.58
N ALA A 122 10.03 11.70 -9.69
CA ALA A 122 10.64 10.72 -8.78
C ALA A 122 10.50 11.11 -7.31
N GLN A 123 10.94 12.32 -6.94
CA GLN A 123 10.86 12.76 -5.55
C GLN A 123 9.41 12.81 -5.04
N SER A 124 8.48 13.35 -5.84
CA SER A 124 7.07 13.43 -5.43
C SER A 124 6.41 12.06 -5.31
N TRP A 125 6.78 11.10 -6.15
CA TRP A 125 6.31 9.72 -6.03
C TRP A 125 6.90 9.00 -4.83
N ASP A 126 8.19 9.21 -4.53
CA ASP A 126 8.82 8.67 -3.32
C ASP A 126 8.12 9.20 -2.05
N GLU A 127 7.80 10.49 -2.01
CA GLU A 127 7.09 11.10 -0.89
C GLU A 127 5.66 10.55 -0.73
N VAL A 128 4.93 10.36 -1.83
CA VAL A 128 3.53 9.89 -1.80
C VAL A 128 3.42 8.41 -1.48
N LEU A 129 4.22 7.56 -2.15
CA LEU A 129 4.23 6.12 -1.87
C LEU A 129 4.89 5.83 -0.51
N GLY A 130 5.85 6.65 -0.09
CA GLY A 130 6.42 6.63 1.24
C GLY A 130 5.36 6.86 2.33
N GLN A 131 4.40 7.76 2.12
CA GLN A 131 3.29 7.96 3.06
C GLN A 131 2.35 6.76 3.13
N ALA A 132 2.05 6.10 2.00
CA ALA A 132 1.27 4.85 2.01
C ALA A 132 1.99 3.76 2.80
N ARG A 133 3.30 3.62 2.55
CA ARG A 133 4.18 2.70 3.27
C ARG A 133 4.23 3.01 4.77
N GLU A 134 4.39 4.27 5.15
CA GLU A 134 4.39 4.73 6.56
C GLU A 134 3.06 4.46 7.27
N ALA A 135 1.94 4.52 6.53
CA ALA A 135 0.63 4.16 7.02
C ALA A 135 0.43 2.64 7.16
N GLY A 136 1.39 1.82 6.72
CA GLY A 136 1.25 0.36 6.71
C GLY A 136 0.29 -0.13 5.63
N ILE A 137 0.10 0.63 4.55
CA ILE A 137 -0.77 0.28 3.43
C ILE A 137 0.11 -0.21 2.27
N PRO A 138 -0.04 -1.48 1.83
CA PRO A 138 0.68 -1.99 0.68
C PRO A 138 0.25 -1.27 -0.61
N VAL A 139 1.21 -1.13 -1.52
CA VAL A 139 0.98 -0.58 -2.87
C VAL A 139 1.24 -1.67 -3.91
N ALA A 140 0.28 -1.91 -4.79
CA ALA A 140 0.42 -2.73 -5.98
C ALA A 140 0.43 -1.84 -7.23
N LEU A 141 1.34 -2.11 -8.15
CA LEU A 141 1.43 -1.38 -9.42
C LEU A 141 0.74 -2.20 -10.52
N LEU A 142 -0.34 -1.69 -11.08
CA LEU A 142 -1.06 -2.37 -12.16
C LEU A 142 -0.56 -1.85 -13.51
N ASN A 143 -0.02 -2.73 -14.34
CA ASN A 143 0.54 -2.38 -15.65
C ASN A 143 1.47 -1.14 -15.61
N PRO A 144 2.45 -1.05 -14.69
CA PRO A 144 3.30 0.14 -14.61
C PRO A 144 4.08 0.32 -15.91
N GLN A 145 4.20 1.57 -16.35
CA GLN A 145 5.01 1.94 -17.50
C GLN A 145 6.47 2.12 -17.09
N GLN A 146 6.69 2.79 -15.96
CA GLN A 146 8.00 3.01 -15.36
C GLN A 146 7.83 2.99 -13.84
N PRO A 147 8.08 1.84 -13.16
CA PRO A 147 7.92 1.75 -11.71
C PRO A 147 8.98 2.60 -10.97
N PRO A 148 8.77 2.90 -9.67
CA PRO A 148 9.77 3.56 -8.85
C PRO A 148 11.05 2.71 -8.76
N ALA A 149 12.22 3.37 -8.69
CA ALA A 149 13.49 2.67 -8.50
C ALA A 149 13.67 2.13 -7.07
N ASP A 150 13.03 2.78 -6.09
CA ASP A 150 12.99 2.28 -4.71
C ASP A 150 11.92 1.18 -4.60
N GLU A 151 12.39 -0.06 -4.60
CA GLU A 151 11.56 -1.25 -4.46
C GLU A 151 10.86 -1.38 -3.10
N THR A 152 11.24 -0.58 -2.09
CA THR A 152 10.56 -0.57 -0.79
C THR A 152 9.22 0.17 -0.80
N LEU A 153 8.87 0.82 -1.91
CA LEU A 153 7.65 1.63 -2.06
C LEU A 153 6.44 0.84 -2.58
N TYR A 154 6.64 -0.37 -3.10
CA TYR A 154 5.56 -1.20 -3.65
C TYR A 154 5.84 -2.69 -3.44
N ALA A 155 4.78 -3.44 -3.16
CA ALA A 155 4.85 -4.88 -2.90
C ALA A 155 5.02 -5.69 -4.19
N VAL A 156 4.32 -5.29 -5.25
CA VAL A 156 4.26 -6.05 -6.50
C VAL A 156 3.97 -5.15 -7.70
N ALA A 157 4.47 -5.57 -8.87
CA ALA A 157 4.05 -5.08 -10.16
C ALA A 157 3.25 -6.16 -10.91
N TRP A 158 2.00 -5.87 -11.20
CA TRP A 158 1.12 -6.74 -11.96
C TRP A 158 1.13 -6.40 -13.45
N LYS A 159 1.08 -7.44 -14.27
CA LYS A 159 0.84 -7.34 -15.71
C LYS A 159 -0.43 -8.08 -16.06
N VAL A 160 -1.46 -7.35 -16.51
CA VAL A 160 -2.73 -7.96 -16.91
C VAL A 160 -2.53 -8.72 -18.21
N ASN A 161 -2.85 -10.01 -18.21
CA ASN A 161 -2.80 -10.88 -19.38
C ASN A 161 -3.87 -11.98 -19.29
N ASP A 162 -5.09 -11.64 -19.71
CA ASP A 162 -6.24 -12.54 -19.72
C ASP A 162 -6.12 -13.74 -20.67
N ARG A 163 -5.02 -13.82 -21.44
CA ARG A 163 -4.72 -14.92 -22.37
C ARG A 163 -3.65 -15.87 -21.82
N ALA A 164 -2.94 -15.49 -20.75
CA ALA A 164 -1.95 -16.34 -20.13
C ALA A 164 -2.64 -17.40 -19.27
N ALA A 165 -2.30 -18.67 -19.51
CA ALA A 165 -2.89 -19.81 -18.79
C ALA A 165 -2.39 -19.92 -17.33
N ASP A 166 -1.28 -19.28 -17.03
CA ASP A 166 -0.63 -19.23 -15.72
C ASP A 166 -0.86 -17.88 -15.00
N ALA A 167 -1.71 -17.00 -15.54
CA ALA A 167 -2.05 -15.76 -14.88
C ALA A 167 -2.89 -16.02 -13.62
N THR A 168 -2.53 -15.35 -12.53
CA THR A 168 -3.26 -15.44 -11.26
C THR A 168 -4.50 -14.54 -11.29
N PRO A 169 -5.68 -15.00 -10.83
CA PRO A 169 -6.85 -14.13 -10.69
C PRO A 169 -6.52 -12.89 -9.84
N ILE A 170 -6.91 -11.70 -10.31
CA ILE A 170 -6.48 -10.45 -9.67
C ILE A 170 -7.02 -10.26 -8.25
N ASP A 171 -8.18 -10.82 -7.92
CA ASP A 171 -8.73 -10.85 -6.56
C ASP A 171 -7.88 -11.72 -5.62
N GLU A 172 -7.42 -12.87 -6.10
CA GLU A 172 -6.51 -13.75 -5.36
C GLU A 172 -5.15 -13.07 -5.16
N ALA A 173 -4.58 -12.50 -6.23
CA ALA A 173 -3.32 -11.77 -6.16
C ALA A 173 -3.40 -10.58 -5.19
N LEU A 174 -4.53 -9.86 -5.13
CA LEU A 174 -4.71 -8.78 -4.16
C LEU A 174 -4.70 -9.32 -2.72
N MET A 175 -5.39 -10.44 -2.49
CA MET A 175 -5.47 -11.01 -1.15
C MET A 175 -4.13 -11.55 -0.65
N THR A 176 -3.23 -12.04 -1.51
CA THR A 176 -1.91 -12.47 -1.06
C THR A 176 -1.12 -11.31 -0.44
N ILE A 177 -1.16 -10.13 -1.07
CA ILE A 177 -0.49 -8.93 -0.54
C ILE A 177 -1.12 -8.48 0.77
N VAL A 178 -2.46 -8.40 0.84
CA VAL A 178 -3.18 -7.98 2.05
C VAL A 178 -2.88 -8.92 3.24
N ARG A 179 -2.54 -10.19 2.96
CA ARG A 179 -2.22 -11.20 3.98
C ARG A 179 -0.72 -11.29 4.30
N ASP A 180 0.12 -10.56 3.58
CA ASP A 180 1.59 -10.77 3.53
C ASP A 180 1.97 -12.23 3.17
N ASP A 181 1.17 -12.90 2.34
CA ASP A 181 1.45 -14.25 1.88
C ASP A 181 2.60 -14.25 0.84
N PRO A 182 3.36 -15.34 0.69
CA PRO A 182 4.43 -15.40 -0.31
C PRO A 182 3.93 -15.15 -1.73
N HIS A 183 4.60 -14.24 -2.46
CA HIS A 183 4.32 -13.94 -3.87
C HIS A 183 5.58 -13.42 -4.58
N GLU A 184 5.58 -13.47 -5.92
CA GLU A 184 6.63 -12.85 -6.75
C GLU A 184 6.49 -11.32 -6.77
N ARG A 185 7.60 -10.60 -7.03
CA ARG A 185 7.58 -9.11 -7.16
C ARG A 185 6.97 -8.64 -8.48
N GLU A 186 6.99 -9.50 -9.49
CA GLU A 186 6.29 -9.29 -10.75
C GLU A 186 5.37 -10.48 -10.98
N LEU A 187 4.10 -10.25 -11.24
CA LEU A 187 3.12 -11.33 -11.40
C LEU A 187 2.21 -11.04 -12.59
N MET A 188 1.99 -12.05 -13.43
CA MET A 188 0.94 -11.99 -14.44
C MET A 188 -0.41 -12.22 -13.79
N VAL A 189 -1.35 -11.31 -14.01
CA VAL A 189 -2.70 -11.40 -13.44
C VAL A 189 -3.75 -11.43 -14.53
N THR A 190 -4.90 -12.02 -14.21
CA THR A 190 -6.06 -12.10 -15.11
C THR A 190 -7.27 -11.45 -14.44
N THR A 191 -8.08 -10.78 -15.25
CA THR A 191 -9.41 -10.27 -14.87
C THR A 191 -10.51 -11.29 -15.13
N ASN A 192 -10.20 -12.39 -15.84
CA ASN A 192 -11.09 -13.53 -15.96
C ASN A 192 -11.03 -14.37 -14.69
N LEU A 193 -12.02 -14.21 -13.81
CA LEU A 193 -12.21 -15.11 -12.68
C LEU A 193 -12.85 -16.41 -13.21
N GLU A 194 -12.23 -17.56 -12.95
CA GLU A 194 -12.85 -18.85 -13.30
C GLU A 194 -14.17 -18.98 -12.51
N GLN A 195 -15.28 -19.15 -13.22
CA GLN A 195 -16.63 -19.36 -12.65
C GLN A 195 -16.89 -20.83 -12.36
#